data_AF-V6F8Q2-F1
#
_entry.id   AF-V6F8Q2-F1
#
_cell.length_a   1.000
_cell.length_b   1.000
_cell.length_c   1.000
_cell.angle_alpha   90.00
_cell.angle_beta   90.00
_cell.angle_gamma   90.00
#
_symmetry.space_group_name_H-M   'P 1'
#
loop_
_entity.id
_entity.type
_entity.pdbx_description
1 polymer ?
#
loop_
_entity_poly.entity_id
_entity_poly.type
_entity_poly.pdbx_seq_one_letter_code
_entity_poly.pdbx_strand_id
1 'polypeptide(L)'
;MITRTPETEEHYRQIARRLMQTCGRDLGRHSSELTVAMMAGWMIQHRTEWASATWRQYRAALDFVTGSQLSGIPSRSELPPPAPRDERTSGLKEKRLPPDDLQKLLDYLLDEAKRRPRQSSNGISTRGMATLLLLCGTITGLRHCEWVSVVVTPLPSGLTLRIRNAKNTNGRSHVEFREFHLTGIGETLKGFILLLVSVTGQTAAAGMHETLVASAGKALQRAARRLSKHV
;
A
#
# COMPACT_ATOMS: atom_id res chain seq x y z
N MET A 1 0.15 -12.20 -21.61
CA MET A 1 -0.45 -11.13 -20.78
C MET A 1 -0.10 -11.43 -19.33
N ILE A 2 0.89 -10.74 -18.76
CA ILE A 2 1.41 -11.06 -17.41
C ILE A 2 0.40 -10.54 -16.38
N THR A 3 -0.32 -11.46 -15.74
CA THR A 3 -1.38 -11.16 -14.76
C THR A 3 -0.87 -11.10 -13.31
N ARG A 4 0.41 -11.40 -13.08
CA ARG A 4 1.06 -11.43 -11.76
C ARG A 4 2.47 -10.89 -11.87
N THR A 5 2.85 -9.96 -11.00
CA THR A 5 4.23 -9.45 -10.93
C THR A 5 5.12 -10.41 -10.12
N PRO A 6 6.45 -10.43 -10.30
CA PRO A 6 7.36 -11.25 -9.49
C PRO A 6 7.18 -11.04 -7.97
N GLU A 7 6.89 -9.81 -7.55
CA GLU A 7 6.63 -9.46 -6.15
C GLU A 7 5.32 -10.10 -5.66
N THR A 8 4.31 -10.17 -6.52
CA THR A 8 3.04 -10.84 -6.21
C THR A 8 3.25 -12.34 -6.04
N GLU A 9 4.08 -12.95 -6.89
CA GLU A 9 4.43 -14.36 -6.76
C GLU A 9 5.20 -14.66 -5.49
N GLU A 10 6.19 -13.82 -5.15
CA GLU A 10 6.96 -14.00 -3.92
C GLU A 10 6.08 -13.84 -2.69
N HIS A 11 5.18 -12.86 -2.69
CA HIS A 11 4.18 -12.70 -1.63
C HIS A 11 3.28 -13.94 -1.49
N TYR A 12 2.86 -14.55 -2.59
CA TYR A 12 2.11 -15.82 -2.56
C TYR A 12 2.94 -16.97 -2.00
N ARG A 13 4.22 -17.11 -2.37
CA ARG A 13 5.11 -18.13 -1.79
C ARG A 13 5.24 -17.95 -0.27
N GLN A 14 5.38 -16.72 0.20
CA GLN A 14 5.50 -16.43 1.64
C GLN A 14 4.22 -16.76 2.41
N ILE A 15 3.05 -16.38 1.88
CA ILE A 15 1.76 -16.73 2.47
C ILE A 15 1.57 -18.25 2.50
N ALA A 16 1.78 -18.92 1.37
CA ALA A 16 1.63 -20.37 1.26
C ALA A 16 2.54 -21.09 2.27
N ARG A 17 3.81 -20.69 2.39
CA ARG A 17 4.76 -21.27 3.35
C ARG A 17 4.25 -21.15 4.79
N ARG A 18 3.80 -19.96 5.20
CA ARG A 18 3.25 -19.74 6.55
C ARG A 18 1.99 -20.57 6.80
N LEU A 19 1.14 -20.68 5.79
CA LEU A 19 -0.10 -21.43 5.86
C LEU A 19 0.16 -22.94 5.98
N MET A 20 1.07 -23.48 5.17
CA MET A 20 1.51 -24.88 5.24
C MET A 20 2.16 -25.21 6.60
N GLN A 21 2.99 -24.31 7.12
CA GLN A 21 3.57 -24.48 8.47
C GLN A 21 2.52 -24.47 9.58
N THR A 22 1.45 -23.70 9.41
CA THR A 22 0.37 -23.63 10.40
C THR A 22 -0.51 -24.87 10.32
N CYS A 23 -0.93 -25.25 9.13
CA CYS A 23 -1.63 -26.52 8.86
C CYS A 23 -0.85 -27.74 9.37
N GLY A 24 0.46 -27.79 9.11
CA GLY A 24 1.33 -28.86 9.60
C GLY A 24 1.35 -28.95 11.12
N ARG A 25 1.52 -27.82 11.81
CA ARG A 25 1.47 -27.79 13.29
C ARG A 25 0.12 -28.24 13.83
N ASP A 26 -0.98 -27.75 13.27
CA ASP A 26 -2.33 -28.09 13.74
C ASP A 26 -2.68 -29.55 13.50
N LEU A 27 -2.19 -30.13 12.40
CA LEU A 27 -2.38 -31.54 12.07
C LEU A 27 -1.32 -32.49 12.67
N GLY A 28 -0.32 -31.96 13.38
CA GLY A 28 0.79 -32.74 13.94
C GLY A 28 1.69 -33.39 12.89
N ARG A 29 1.85 -32.75 11.72
CA ARG A 29 2.57 -33.27 10.55
C ARG A 29 3.63 -32.32 10.04
N HIS A 30 4.67 -32.87 9.41
CA HIS A 30 5.66 -32.05 8.74
C HIS A 30 5.11 -31.47 7.43
N SER A 31 5.60 -30.30 7.00
CA SER A 31 5.06 -29.64 5.80
C SER A 31 5.23 -30.44 4.50
N SER A 32 6.20 -31.36 4.45
CA SER A 32 6.42 -32.27 3.32
C SER A 32 5.38 -33.40 3.23
N GLU A 33 4.63 -33.65 4.31
CA GLU A 33 3.62 -34.71 4.40
C GLU A 33 2.21 -34.19 4.11
N LEU A 34 2.07 -32.87 3.93
CA LEU A 34 0.79 -32.24 3.67
C LEU A 34 0.37 -32.42 2.22
N THR A 35 -0.73 -33.14 2.01
CA THR A 35 -1.36 -33.22 0.69
C THR A 35 -2.24 -32.00 0.43
N VAL A 36 -2.52 -31.74 -0.85
CA VAL A 36 -3.44 -30.66 -1.27
C VAL A 36 -4.83 -30.84 -0.64
N ALA A 37 -5.32 -32.08 -0.56
CA ALA A 37 -6.60 -32.39 0.06
C ALA A 37 -6.62 -32.09 1.57
N MET A 38 -5.53 -32.41 2.29
CA MET A 38 -5.41 -32.11 3.72
C MET A 38 -5.39 -30.60 3.96
N MET A 39 -4.67 -29.84 3.14
CA MET A 39 -4.65 -28.38 3.21
C MET A 39 -6.02 -27.78 2.90
N ALA A 40 -6.72 -28.28 1.88
CA ALA A 40 -8.07 -27.85 1.54
C ALA A 40 -9.06 -28.12 2.69
N GLY A 41 -9.03 -29.33 3.27
CA GLY A 41 -9.88 -29.70 4.40
C GLY A 41 -9.61 -28.83 5.64
N TRP A 42 -8.34 -28.66 6.00
CA TRP A 42 -7.93 -27.79 7.10
C TRP A 42 -8.38 -26.35 6.89
N MET A 43 -8.24 -25.81 5.68
CA MET A 43 -8.75 -24.48 5.35
C MET A 43 -10.27 -24.40 5.57
N ILE A 44 -11.04 -25.35 5.04
CA ILE A 44 -12.51 -25.35 5.18
C ILE A 44 -12.92 -25.35 6.65
N GLN A 45 -12.21 -26.08 7.51
CA GLN A 45 -12.46 -26.09 8.97
C GLN A 45 -12.24 -24.71 9.60
N HIS A 46 -11.20 -23.98 9.21
CA HIS A 46 -10.87 -22.65 9.74
C HIS A 46 -11.57 -21.51 8.99
N ARG A 47 -12.49 -21.84 8.08
CA ARG A 47 -13.19 -20.87 7.23
C ARG A 47 -13.92 -19.80 8.04
N THR A 48 -14.52 -20.18 9.16
CA THR A 48 -15.28 -19.33 10.10
C THR A 48 -14.39 -18.41 10.93
N GLU A 49 -13.09 -18.66 10.98
CA GLU A 49 -12.11 -17.83 11.70
C GLU A 49 -11.52 -16.73 10.80
N TRP A 50 -11.65 -16.90 9.49
CA TRP A 50 -11.09 -15.97 8.54
C TRP A 50 -12.14 -15.12 7.85
N ALA A 51 -11.79 -13.85 7.71
CA ALA A 51 -12.49 -12.97 6.81
C ALA A 51 -12.43 -13.45 5.35
N SER A 52 -13.48 -13.15 4.58
CA SER A 52 -13.56 -13.53 3.16
C SER A 52 -12.38 -13.04 2.29
N ALA A 53 -11.78 -11.88 2.60
CA ALA A 53 -10.60 -11.42 1.87
C ALA A 53 -9.35 -12.26 2.20
N THR A 54 -9.15 -12.61 3.47
CA THR A 54 -8.06 -13.47 3.93
C THR A 54 -8.20 -14.86 3.31
N TRP A 55 -9.40 -15.45 3.34
CA TRP A 55 -9.72 -16.71 2.66
C TRP A 55 -9.30 -16.69 1.18
N ARG A 56 -9.75 -15.68 0.43
CA ARG A 56 -9.43 -15.55 -1.00
C ARG A 56 -7.93 -15.44 -1.24
N GLN A 57 -7.22 -14.72 -0.39
CA GLN A 57 -5.77 -14.54 -0.50
C GLN A 57 -5.01 -15.84 -0.18
N TYR A 58 -5.41 -16.55 0.87
CA TYR A 58 -4.84 -17.85 1.24
C TYR A 58 -5.06 -18.89 0.16
N ARG A 59 -6.30 -18.97 -0.38
CA ARG A 59 -6.63 -19.84 -1.50
C ARG A 59 -5.77 -19.50 -2.73
N ALA A 60 -5.72 -18.23 -3.15
CA ALA A 60 -4.92 -17.84 -4.30
C ALA A 60 -3.42 -18.13 -4.14
N ALA A 61 -2.89 -17.99 -2.92
CA ALA A 61 -1.49 -18.28 -2.62
C ALA A 61 -1.19 -19.78 -2.70
N LEU A 62 -2.06 -20.62 -2.15
CA LEU A 62 -1.89 -22.07 -2.27
C LEU A 62 -2.15 -22.55 -3.70
N ASP A 63 -3.21 -22.06 -4.37
CA ASP A 63 -3.49 -22.36 -5.78
C ASP A 63 -2.26 -22.07 -6.64
N PHE A 64 -1.55 -20.97 -6.35
CA PHE A 64 -0.31 -20.63 -7.05
C PHE A 64 0.81 -21.66 -6.80
N VAL A 65 1.07 -22.05 -5.56
CA VAL A 65 2.17 -22.97 -5.21
C VAL A 65 1.86 -24.42 -5.59
N THR A 66 0.59 -24.84 -5.57
CA THR A 66 0.16 -26.20 -5.90
C THR A 66 -0.25 -26.35 -7.36
N GLY A 67 -0.01 -25.36 -8.24
CA GLY A 67 -0.34 -25.46 -9.66
C GLY A 67 -1.84 -25.58 -9.95
N SER A 68 -2.68 -24.87 -9.22
CA SER A 68 -4.16 -24.86 -9.31
C SER A 68 -4.86 -26.18 -8.96
N GLN A 69 -4.17 -27.09 -8.27
CA GLN A 69 -4.76 -28.37 -7.80
C GLN A 69 -5.86 -28.20 -6.73
N LEU A 70 -6.02 -27.01 -6.17
CA LEU A 70 -7.09 -26.65 -5.22
C LEU A 70 -8.41 -26.23 -5.90
N SER A 71 -8.52 -26.42 -7.21
CA SER A 71 -9.76 -26.22 -7.98
C SER A 71 -10.94 -27.07 -7.47
N GLY A 72 -10.67 -28.15 -6.72
CA GLY A 72 -11.67 -29.02 -6.10
C GLY A 72 -12.22 -28.56 -4.74
N ILE A 73 -11.86 -27.37 -4.24
CA ILE A 73 -12.52 -26.80 -3.06
C ILE A 73 -14.01 -26.53 -3.39
N PRO A 74 -14.95 -26.94 -2.53
CA PRO A 74 -16.39 -26.75 -2.73
C PRO A 74 -16.78 -25.32 -3.07
N SER A 75 -17.90 -25.20 -3.80
CA SER A 75 -18.43 -23.92 -4.25
C SER A 75 -18.72 -23.00 -3.05
N ARG A 76 -18.77 -21.68 -3.28
CA ARG A 76 -18.98 -20.71 -2.20
C ARG A 76 -20.26 -20.97 -1.37
N SER A 77 -21.27 -21.59 -1.96
CA SER A 77 -22.52 -21.99 -1.30
C SER A 77 -22.40 -23.17 -0.35
N GLU A 78 -21.35 -24.00 -0.49
CA GLU A 78 -21.09 -25.18 0.33
C GLU A 78 -20.08 -24.90 1.45
N LEU A 79 -19.46 -23.71 1.46
CA LEU A 79 -18.49 -23.33 2.48
C LEU A 79 -19.18 -22.74 3.72
N PRO A 80 -18.64 -23.00 4.92
CA PRO A 80 -19.07 -22.30 6.13
C PRO A 80 -19.03 -20.77 5.96
N PRO A 81 -19.91 -20.04 6.66
CA PRO A 81 -19.90 -18.58 6.61
C PRO A 81 -18.53 -18.05 7.09
N PRO A 82 -18.06 -16.90 6.56
CA PRO A 82 -16.85 -16.27 7.05
C PRO A 82 -17.00 -15.84 8.50
N ALA A 83 -15.84 -15.60 9.14
CA ALA A 83 -15.80 -14.80 10.35
C ALA A 83 -16.61 -13.51 10.12
N PRO A 84 -17.58 -13.19 11.00
CA PRO A 84 -18.22 -11.89 10.97
C PRO A 84 -17.10 -10.84 11.08
N ARG A 85 -17.15 -9.86 10.19
CA ARG A 85 -16.32 -8.68 10.34
C ARG A 85 -17.12 -7.65 11.10
N ASP A 86 -16.43 -6.90 11.95
CA ASP A 86 -16.88 -5.57 12.31
C ASP A 86 -17.24 -4.81 11.02
N GLU A 87 -18.29 -3.99 11.09
CA GLU A 87 -18.91 -3.30 9.97
C GLU A 87 -17.89 -2.79 8.96
N ARG A 88 -18.24 -2.89 7.67
CA ARG A 88 -17.37 -2.60 6.52
C ARG A 88 -16.71 -1.21 6.62
N THR A 89 -15.58 -1.14 7.33
CA THR A 89 -14.94 0.12 7.73
C THR A 89 -14.52 0.99 6.55
N SER A 90 -14.32 0.40 5.36
CA SER A 90 -14.01 1.16 4.15
C SER A 90 -15.10 2.13 3.72
N GLY A 91 -16.37 1.84 4.03
CA GLY A 91 -17.49 2.74 3.75
C GLY A 91 -17.62 3.88 4.77
N LEU A 92 -17.18 3.61 6.01
CA LEU A 92 -17.13 4.57 7.13
C LEU A 92 -15.88 5.45 7.12
N LYS A 93 -14.87 5.11 6.30
CA LYS A 93 -13.70 5.96 6.10
C LYS A 93 -14.13 7.26 5.45
N GLU A 94 -13.83 8.37 6.10
CA GLU A 94 -13.94 9.66 5.47
C GLU A 94 -13.12 9.69 4.18
N LYS A 95 -13.77 10.06 3.08
CA LYS A 95 -13.14 10.12 1.75
C LYS A 95 -12.19 11.31 1.61
N ARG A 96 -12.24 12.25 2.57
CA ARG A 96 -11.42 13.44 2.64
C ARG A 96 -10.97 13.60 4.08
N LEU A 97 -9.70 13.94 4.26
CA LEU A 97 -9.18 14.34 5.56
C LEU A 97 -9.69 15.77 5.85
N PRO A 98 -10.38 16.02 6.97
CA PRO A 98 -10.84 17.35 7.33
C PRO A 98 -9.67 18.34 7.35
N PRO A 99 -9.86 19.59 6.90
CA PRO A 99 -8.78 20.58 6.86
C PRO A 99 -8.07 20.76 8.20
N ASP A 100 -8.83 20.78 9.30
CA ASP A 100 -8.28 20.93 10.66
C ASP A 100 -7.41 19.74 11.07
N ASP A 101 -7.81 18.52 10.69
CA ASP A 101 -7.04 17.32 11.00
C ASP A 101 -5.80 17.20 10.11
N LEU A 102 -5.89 17.63 8.86
CA LEU A 102 -4.73 17.79 7.98
C LEU A 102 -3.74 18.77 8.60
N GLN A 103 -4.20 19.94 9.04
CA GLN A 103 -3.36 20.96 9.66
C GLN A 103 -2.68 20.42 10.93
N LYS A 104 -3.43 19.80 11.85
CA LYS A 104 -2.89 19.17 13.08
C LYS A 104 -1.82 18.12 12.76
N LEU A 105 -2.05 17.28 11.75
CA LEU A 105 -1.09 16.27 11.33
C LEU A 105 0.19 16.89 10.75
N LEU A 106 0.05 17.90 9.90
CA LEU A 106 1.20 18.60 9.30
C LEU A 106 2.02 19.31 10.37
N ASP A 107 1.38 20.05 11.27
CA ASP A 107 2.04 20.76 12.37
C ASP A 107 2.79 19.80 13.27
N TYR A 108 2.15 18.71 13.68
CA TYR A 108 2.77 17.68 14.51
C TYR A 108 4.00 17.06 13.83
N LEU A 109 3.90 16.72 12.53
CA LEU A 109 5.01 16.13 11.77
C LEU A 109 6.18 17.11 11.61
N LEU A 110 5.89 18.38 11.32
CA LEU A 110 6.89 19.44 11.17
C LEU A 110 7.61 19.73 12.49
N ASP A 111 6.86 19.87 13.58
CA ASP A 111 7.40 20.10 14.92
C ASP A 111 8.28 18.94 15.38
N GLU A 112 7.83 17.70 15.19
CA GLU A 112 8.66 16.53 15.47
C GLU A 112 9.90 16.41 14.57
N ALA A 113 9.83 16.87 13.31
CA ALA A 113 10.99 16.92 12.42
C ALA A 113 12.03 17.93 12.90
N LYS A 114 11.59 19.07 13.45
CA LYS A 114 12.45 20.09 14.05
C LYS A 114 13.10 19.61 15.35
N ARG A 115 12.33 18.97 16.24
CA ARG A 115 12.84 18.44 17.53
C ARG A 115 13.84 17.30 17.37
N ARG A 116 13.70 16.49 16.32
CA ARG A 116 14.54 15.31 16.06
C ARG A 116 15.05 15.35 14.63
N PRO A 117 16.03 16.23 14.32
CA PRO A 117 16.62 16.34 13.01
C PRO A 117 17.54 15.12 12.76
N ARG A 118 16.93 13.94 12.59
CA ARG A 118 17.61 12.82 11.94
C ARG A 118 17.57 13.10 10.45
N GLN A 119 18.59 13.80 9.97
CA GLN A 119 18.84 13.87 8.54
C GLN A 119 19.13 12.46 8.06
N SER A 120 18.35 11.99 7.07
CA SER A 120 18.80 10.88 6.23
C SER A 120 20.01 11.36 5.44
N SER A 121 20.86 10.46 4.96
CA SER A 121 21.96 10.75 4.03
C SER A 121 21.54 11.56 2.80
N ASN A 122 20.23 11.63 2.53
CA ASN A 122 19.63 12.22 1.34
C ASN A 122 18.97 13.59 1.61
N GLY A 123 19.34 14.28 2.70
CA GLY A 123 18.90 15.65 3.00
C GLY A 123 17.46 15.82 3.51
N ILE A 124 16.61 14.79 3.44
CA ILE A 124 15.25 14.81 4.00
C ILE A 124 15.07 13.82 5.15
N SER A 125 14.41 14.25 6.22
CA SER A 125 14.05 13.34 7.32
C SER A 125 12.84 12.47 6.96
N THR A 126 12.67 11.31 7.60
CA THR A 126 11.48 10.47 7.45
C THR A 126 10.18 11.24 7.69
N ARG A 127 10.19 12.20 8.63
CA ARG A 127 9.04 13.04 8.95
C ARG A 127 8.82 14.11 7.89
N GLY A 128 9.87 14.74 7.39
CA GLY A 128 9.78 15.67 6.25
C GLY A 128 9.20 14.98 5.01
N MET A 129 9.62 13.74 4.74
CA MET A 129 9.03 12.94 3.66
C MET A 129 7.55 12.65 3.93
N ALA A 130 7.17 12.29 5.17
CA ALA A 130 5.77 12.09 5.54
C ALA A 130 4.93 13.37 5.35
N THR A 131 5.46 14.53 5.73
CA THR A 131 4.82 15.84 5.52
C THR A 131 4.60 16.11 4.03
N LEU A 132 5.64 15.96 3.20
CA LEU A 132 5.53 16.21 1.76
C LEU A 132 4.54 15.24 1.09
N LEU A 133 4.62 13.95 1.41
CA LEU A 133 3.69 12.94 0.87
C LEU A 133 2.24 13.22 1.27
N LEU A 134 2.00 13.65 2.52
CA LEU A 134 0.67 13.99 2.99
C LEU A 134 0.15 15.24 2.27
N LEU A 135 0.89 16.35 2.33
CA LEU A 135 0.51 17.63 1.73
C LEU A 135 0.31 17.50 0.22
N CYS A 136 1.35 17.06 -0.50
CA CYS A 136 1.29 16.98 -1.96
C CYS A 136 0.29 15.91 -2.41
N GLY A 137 0.16 14.80 -1.68
CA GLY A 137 -0.84 13.76 -1.97
C GLY A 137 -2.28 14.27 -1.84
N THR A 138 -2.56 15.13 -0.85
CA THR A 138 -3.90 15.77 -0.73
C THR A 138 -4.20 16.76 -1.85
N ILE A 139 -3.18 17.42 -2.40
CA ILE A 139 -3.32 18.39 -3.50
C ILE A 139 -3.49 17.68 -4.84
N THR A 140 -2.64 16.69 -5.14
CA THR A 140 -2.54 16.10 -6.48
C THR A 140 -3.28 14.78 -6.65
N GLY A 141 -3.62 14.09 -5.55
CA GLY A 141 -4.19 12.74 -5.60
C GLY A 141 -3.24 11.69 -6.20
N LEU A 142 -1.94 11.97 -6.25
CA LEU A 142 -0.92 11.01 -6.68
C LEU A 142 -0.65 9.97 -5.58
N ARG A 143 -0.50 8.71 -5.98
CA ARG A 143 -0.03 7.64 -5.08
C ARG A 143 1.45 7.84 -4.81
N HIS A 144 1.91 7.39 -3.65
CA HIS A 144 3.34 7.47 -3.29
C HIS A 144 4.27 6.88 -4.37
N CYS A 145 3.90 5.74 -4.97
CA CYS A 145 4.69 5.08 -6.02
C CYS A 145 4.64 5.77 -7.39
N GLU A 146 3.77 6.76 -7.59
CA GLU A 146 3.66 7.47 -8.87
C GLU A 146 4.67 8.62 -8.96
N TRP A 147 5.12 9.17 -7.82
CA TRP A 147 6.01 10.32 -7.75
C TRP A 147 7.37 10.10 -8.44
N VAL A 148 7.91 8.88 -8.37
CA VAL A 148 9.19 8.52 -9.02
C VAL A 148 9.14 8.59 -10.55
N SER A 149 7.93 8.58 -11.13
CA SER A 149 7.72 8.62 -12.58
C SER A 149 7.35 10.00 -13.10
N VAL A 150 7.31 11.01 -12.23
CA VAL A 150 6.86 12.35 -12.59
C VAL A 150 7.89 13.03 -13.48
N VAL A 151 7.44 13.46 -14.65
CA VAL A 151 8.18 14.37 -15.53
C VAL A 151 7.48 15.72 -15.49
N VAL A 152 8.23 16.78 -15.17
CA VAL A 152 7.71 18.15 -15.15
C VAL A 152 7.92 18.76 -16.53
N THR A 153 6.85 19.28 -17.12
CA THR A 153 6.87 19.90 -18.45
C THR A 153 6.30 21.31 -18.36
N PRO A 154 7.01 22.34 -18.85
CA PRO A 154 6.46 23.68 -18.97
C PRO A 154 5.40 23.74 -20.07
N LEU A 155 4.33 24.48 -19.81
CA LEU A 155 3.30 24.87 -20.77
C LEU A 155 3.18 26.41 -20.78
N PRO A 156 2.63 27.00 -21.84
CA PRO A 156 2.34 28.44 -21.87
C PRO A 156 1.48 28.92 -20.68
N SER A 157 0.63 28.04 -20.16
CA SER A 157 -0.31 28.32 -19.05
C SER A 157 0.20 27.91 -17.66
N GLY A 158 1.44 27.39 -17.55
CA GLY A 158 2.02 26.98 -16.26
C GLY A 158 2.84 25.69 -16.35
N LEU A 159 2.87 24.92 -15.27
CA LEU A 159 3.59 23.64 -15.22
C LEU A 159 2.61 22.47 -15.28
N THR A 160 3.01 21.40 -15.96
CA THR A 160 2.27 20.13 -15.99
C THR A 160 3.15 19.01 -15.49
N LEU A 161 2.57 18.14 -14.67
CA LEU A 161 3.16 16.88 -14.27
C LEU A 161 2.64 15.79 -15.20
N ARG A 162 3.52 15.10 -15.92
CA ARG A 162 3.20 13.87 -16.64
C ARG A 162 3.62 12.69 -15.78
N ILE A 163 2.69 11.79 -15.47
CA ILE A 163 2.87 10.72 -14.49
C ILE A 163 2.54 9.37 -15.12
N ARG A 164 3.34 8.34 -14.87
CA ARG A 164 2.99 6.97 -15.26
C ARG A 164 1.90 6.44 -14.31
N ASN A 165 0.79 5.98 -14.88
CA ASN A 165 -0.35 5.55 -14.11
C ASN A 165 -0.08 4.19 -13.44
N ALA A 166 -0.03 4.15 -12.11
CA ALA A 166 0.22 2.92 -11.36
C ALA A 166 -0.88 1.86 -11.54
N LYS A 167 -2.07 2.22 -12.07
CA LYS A 167 -3.12 1.26 -12.43
C LYS A 167 -2.87 0.54 -13.75
N ASN A 168 -1.97 1.03 -14.59
CA ASN A 168 -1.71 0.42 -15.91
C ASN A 168 -0.92 -0.89 -15.81
N THR A 169 -0.16 -1.11 -14.74
CA THR A 169 0.72 -2.29 -14.57
C THR A 169 0.01 -3.64 -14.59
N ASN A 170 -1.31 -3.65 -14.35
CA ASN A 170 -2.13 -4.88 -14.35
C ASN A 170 -3.35 -4.78 -15.29
N GLY A 171 -3.30 -3.91 -16.31
CA GLY A 171 -4.43 -3.71 -17.23
C GLY A 171 -5.69 -3.14 -16.57
N ARG A 172 -5.56 -2.49 -15.41
CA ARG A 172 -6.67 -1.87 -14.66
C ARG A 172 -6.88 -0.40 -15.02
N SER A 173 -6.23 0.07 -16.07
CA SER A 173 -6.34 1.42 -16.63
C SER A 173 -6.29 1.32 -18.15
N HIS A 174 -7.01 2.21 -18.83
CA HIS A 174 -6.95 2.34 -20.29
C HIS A 174 -5.78 3.20 -20.77
N VAL A 175 -5.16 3.99 -19.89
CA VAL A 175 -4.11 4.96 -20.27
C VAL A 175 -2.84 4.73 -19.45
N GLU A 176 -1.69 4.73 -20.13
CA GLU A 176 -0.36 4.54 -19.53
C GLU A 176 0.12 5.75 -18.73
N PHE A 177 -0.16 6.96 -19.22
CA PHE A 177 0.21 8.22 -18.58
C PHE A 177 -1.03 9.03 -18.22
N ARG A 178 -0.94 9.81 -17.14
CA ARG A 178 -1.91 10.85 -16.83
C ARG A 178 -1.19 12.18 -16.61
N GLU A 179 -1.90 13.27 -16.88
CA GLU A 179 -1.38 14.62 -16.71
C GLU A 179 -2.09 15.31 -15.55
N PHE A 180 -1.34 16.13 -14.83
CA PHE A 180 -1.86 16.98 -13.76
C PHE A 180 -1.31 18.40 -13.97
N HIS A 181 -2.20 19.31 -14.34
CA HIS A 181 -1.84 20.71 -14.55
C HIS A 181 -1.77 21.45 -13.21
N LEU A 182 -0.66 22.16 -12.97
CA LEU A 182 -0.46 22.97 -11.77
C LEU A 182 -1.05 24.38 -11.90
N THR A 183 -1.92 24.61 -12.88
CA THR A 183 -2.62 25.88 -13.09
C THR A 183 -3.50 26.19 -11.87
N GLY A 184 -3.41 27.42 -11.35
CA GLY A 184 -4.19 27.85 -10.18
C GLY A 184 -3.64 27.39 -8.81
N ILE A 185 -2.56 26.61 -8.77
CA ILE A 185 -1.87 26.27 -7.51
C ILE A 185 -0.92 27.41 -7.14
N GLY A 186 -0.94 27.85 -5.87
CA GLY A 186 -0.04 28.90 -5.38
C GLY A 186 1.44 28.50 -5.45
N GLU A 187 2.33 29.48 -5.65
CA GLU A 187 3.77 29.25 -5.87
C GLU A 187 4.44 28.47 -4.73
N THR A 188 4.07 28.73 -3.48
CA THR A 188 4.58 27.97 -2.32
C THR A 188 4.24 26.48 -2.42
N LEU A 189 3.00 26.15 -2.80
CA LEU A 189 2.55 24.76 -2.95
C LEU A 189 3.21 24.09 -4.15
N LYS A 190 3.39 24.82 -5.27
CA LYS A 190 4.19 24.35 -6.41
C LYS A 190 5.61 24.03 -5.98
N GLY A 191 6.24 24.89 -5.16
CA GLY A 191 7.55 24.66 -4.59
C GLY A 191 7.65 23.34 -3.82
N PHE A 192 6.66 23.03 -2.96
CA PHE A 192 6.62 21.76 -2.24
C PHE A 192 6.42 20.55 -3.17
N ILE A 193 5.59 20.67 -4.19
CA ILE A 193 5.39 19.62 -5.20
C ILE A 193 6.70 19.33 -5.94
N LEU A 194 7.39 20.38 -6.42
CA LEU A 194 8.67 20.24 -7.12
C LEU A 194 9.77 19.69 -6.21
N LEU A 195 9.78 20.08 -4.94
CA LEU A 195 10.68 19.52 -3.93
C LEU A 195 10.42 18.01 -3.77
N LEU A 196 9.16 17.58 -3.66
CA LEU A 196 8.83 16.16 -3.56
C LEU A 196 9.26 15.40 -4.83
N VAL A 197 9.00 15.94 -6.02
CA VAL A 197 9.48 15.34 -7.29
C VAL A 197 10.99 15.14 -7.25
N SER A 198 11.76 16.17 -6.89
CA SER A 198 13.22 16.10 -6.78
C SER A 198 13.68 15.03 -5.77
N VAL A 199 13.12 15.04 -4.56
CA VAL A 199 13.44 14.07 -3.50
C VAL A 199 13.11 12.63 -3.92
N THR A 200 11.95 12.42 -4.55
CA THR A 200 11.57 11.07 -5.00
C THR A 200 12.47 10.56 -6.12
N GLY A 201 12.87 11.42 -7.07
CA GLY A 201 13.85 11.08 -8.11
C GLY A 201 15.22 10.69 -7.53
N GLN A 202 15.76 11.50 -6.62
CA GLN A 202 17.05 11.22 -5.97
C GLN A 202 17.01 9.92 -5.14
N THR A 203 15.95 9.73 -4.35
CA THR A 203 15.82 8.53 -3.51
C THR A 203 15.55 7.27 -4.32
N ALA A 204 14.91 7.38 -5.49
CA ALA A 204 14.73 6.27 -6.42
C ALA A 204 16.06 5.90 -7.09
N ALA A 205 16.83 6.89 -7.58
CA ALA A 205 18.16 6.67 -8.15
C ALA A 205 19.12 5.99 -7.15
N ALA A 206 18.96 6.29 -5.86
CA ALA A 206 19.74 5.67 -4.79
C ALA A 206 19.16 4.35 -4.25
N GLY A 207 18.08 3.80 -4.82
CA GLY A 207 17.46 2.55 -4.38
C GLY A 207 16.80 2.62 -2.99
N MET A 208 16.57 3.81 -2.45
CA MET A 208 16.08 4.03 -1.08
C MET A 208 14.61 4.45 -1.00
N HIS A 209 13.98 4.73 -2.14
CA HIS A 209 12.64 5.30 -2.20
C HIS A 209 11.60 4.49 -1.40
N GLU A 210 11.52 3.18 -1.63
CA GLU A 210 10.54 2.31 -0.97
C GLU A 210 10.72 2.27 0.55
N THR A 211 11.97 2.13 1.01
CA THR A 211 12.32 2.12 2.44
C THR A 211 11.94 3.45 3.10
N LEU A 212 12.20 4.57 2.43
CA LEU A 212 11.87 5.89 2.95
C LEU A 212 10.35 6.13 2.99
N VAL A 213 9.62 5.74 1.94
CA VAL A 213 8.16 5.81 1.89
C VAL A 213 7.53 4.93 2.98
N ALA A 214 8.00 3.70 3.16
CA ALA A 214 7.52 2.81 4.22
C ALA A 214 7.77 3.41 5.61
N SER A 215 8.93 4.02 5.82
CA SER A 215 9.28 4.70 7.07
C SER A 215 8.41 5.94 7.30
N ALA A 216 8.15 6.73 6.26
CA ALA A 216 7.26 7.89 6.29
C ALA A 216 5.82 7.47 6.64
N GLY A 217 5.32 6.37 6.05
CA GLY A 217 4.03 5.78 6.39
C GLY A 217 3.92 5.39 7.87
N LYS A 218 4.98 4.79 8.44
CA LYS A 218 5.05 4.48 9.87
C LYS A 218 5.04 5.76 10.73
N ALA A 219 5.74 6.82 10.30
CA ALA A 219 5.76 8.09 11.01
C ALA A 219 4.36 8.74 11.02
N LEU A 220 3.68 8.79 9.87
CA LEU A 220 2.32 9.29 9.75
C LEU A 220 1.34 8.49 10.61
N GLN A 221 1.43 7.15 10.61
CA GLN A 221 0.58 6.30 11.46
C GLN A 221 0.78 6.60 12.95
N ARG A 222 2.02 6.83 13.39
CA ARG A 222 2.30 7.20 14.80
C ARG A 222 1.76 8.57 15.14
N ALA A 223 1.87 9.54 14.23
CA ALA A 223 1.31 10.88 14.40
C ALA A 223 -0.21 10.81 14.57
N ALA A 224 -0.90 10.13 13.64
CA ALA A 224 -2.34 9.94 13.70
C ALA A 224 -2.78 9.28 15.02
N ARG A 225 -2.11 8.21 15.46
CA ARG A 225 -2.40 7.53 16.73
C ARG A 225 -2.16 8.38 17.97
N ARG A 226 -1.23 9.33 17.93
CA ARG A 226 -0.99 10.23 19.06
C ARG A 226 -2.07 11.30 19.14
N LEU A 227 -2.42 11.89 18.00
CA LEU A 227 -3.46 12.91 17.93
C LEU A 227 -4.84 12.34 18.23
N SER A 228 -5.13 11.10 17.82
CA SER A 228 -6.41 10.43 18.09
C SER A 228 -6.57 9.93 19.53
N LYS A 229 -5.53 9.95 20.36
CA LYS A 229 -5.62 9.59 21.79
C LYS A 229 -6.04 10.76 22.68
N HIS A 230 -6.19 11.95 22.09
CA HIS A 230 -6.56 13.19 22.76
C HIS A 230 -7.95 13.69 22.31
N VAL A 231 -8.73 12.83 21.67
CA VAL A 231 -10.14 13.00 21.29
C VAL A 231 -10.91 11.85 21.92
#